data_AF-A0A524KPK3-F1
#
_entry.id   AF-A0A524KPK3-F1
#
_cell.length_a   1.000
_cell.length_b   1.000
_cell.length_c   1.000
_cell.angle_alpha   90.00
_cell.angle_beta   90.00
_cell.angle_gamma   90.00
#
_symmetry.space_group_name_H-M   'P 1'
#
loop_
_entity.id
_entity.type
_entity.pdbx_description
1 polymer ?
#
loop_
_entity_poly.entity_id
_entity_poly.type
_entity_poly.pdbx_seq_one_letter_code
_entity_poly.pdbx_strand_id
1 'polypeptide(L)' 'MLEIEQALLRDRFQALLAQEQQALQAYEQLAAQTTDPAVRDMVEHLLRDKRRHVELTERLLEIVE' A
#
# COMPACT_ATOMS: atom_id res chain seq x y z
N MET A 1 14.14 22.87 12.97
CA MET A 1 14.06 22.63 11.51
C MET A 1 13.76 21.16 11.24
N LEU A 2 14.58 20.24 11.78
CA LEU A 2 14.36 18.78 11.73
C LEU A 2 12.95 18.30 12.13
N GLU A 3 12.34 18.85 13.19
CA GLU A 3 11.01 18.41 13.65
C GLU A 3 9.89 18.72 12.64
N ILE A 4 9.97 19.86 11.94
CA ILE A 4 8.97 20.23 10.92
C ILE A 4 9.11 19.33 9.69
N GLU A 5 10.34 19.00 9.31
CA GLU A 5 10.64 18.08 8.19
C GLU A 5 10.18 16.65 8.49
N GLN A 6 10.38 16.18 9.72
CA GLN A 6 9.88 14.87 10.18
C GLN A 6 8.34 14.83 10.21
N ALA A 7 7.69 15.88 10.71
CA ALA A 7 6.22 15.95 10.70
C ALA A 7 5.67 15.91 9.26
N LEU A 8 6.26 16.68 8.34
CA LEU A 8 5.86 16.67 6.94
C LEU A 8 6.09 15.29 6.28
N LEU A 9 7.18 14.61 6.63
CA LEU A 9 7.48 13.29 6.09
C LEU A 9 6.51 12.23 6.62
N ARG A 10 6.15 12.31 7.90
CA ARG A 10 5.12 11.47 8.53
C ARG A 10 3.77 11.64 7.84
N ASP A 11 3.31 12.87 7.62
CA ASP A 11 2.05 13.14 6.93
C ASP A 11 2.04 12.54 5.51
N ARG A 12 3.17 12.63 4.79
CA ARG A 12 3.31 12.02 3.46
C ARG A 12 3.26 10.50 3.50
N PHE A 13 3.92 9.88 4.48
CA PHE A 13 3.87 8.42 4.62
C PHE A 13 2.51 7.92 5.08
N GLN A 14 1.78 8.67 5.91
CA GLN A 14 0.39 8.35 6.26
C GLN A 14 -0.53 8.40 5.02
N ALA A 15 -0.38 9.45 4.20
CA ALA A 15 -1.12 9.55 2.94
C ALA A 15 -0.78 8.40 1.97
N LEU A 16 0.50 8.03 1.86
CA LEU A 16 0.94 6.90 1.06
C LEU A 16 0.36 5.57 1.58
N LEU A 17 0.38 5.35 2.90
CA LEU A 17 -0.16 4.13 3.50
C LEU A 17 -1.65 3.97 3.18
N ALA A 18 -2.41 5.06 3.32
CA ALA A 18 -3.84 5.05 2.99
C ALA A 18 -4.08 4.71 1.51
N GLN A 19 -3.26 5.24 0.59
CA GLN A 19 -3.34 4.92 -0.84
C GLN A 19 -3.03 3.45 -1.14
N GLU A 20 -1.98 2.90 -0.52
CA GLU A 20 -1.60 1.50 -0.74
C GLU A 20 -2.64 0.54 -0.14
N GLN A 21 -3.21 0.86 1.02
CA GLN A 21 -4.32 0.09 1.61
C GLN A 21 -5.58 0.14 0.74
N GLN A 22 -5.94 1.32 0.20
CA GLN A 22 -7.06 1.45 -0.72
C GLN A 22 -6.83 0.64 -2.00
N ALA A 23 -5.61 0.68 -2.57
CA ALA A 23 -5.27 -0.10 -3.74
C ALA A 23 -5.33 -1.61 -3.45
N LEU A 24 -4.80 -2.05 -2.31
CA LEU A 24 -4.88 -3.44 -1.86
C LEU A 24 -6.34 -3.91 -1.83
N GLN A 25 -7.22 -3.15 -1.17
CA GLN A 25 -8.64 -3.48 -1.07
C GLN A 25 -9.31 -3.56 -2.46
N ALA A 26 -8.99 -2.63 -3.38
CA ALA A 26 -9.53 -2.64 -4.73
C ALA A 26 -9.09 -3.90 -5.51
N TYR A 27 -7.82 -4.30 -5.39
CA TYR A 27 -7.34 -5.54 -6.03
C TYR A 27 -7.91 -6.80 -5.37
N GLU A 28 -8.19 -6.79 -4.07
CA GLU A 28 -8.83 -7.93 -3.39
C GLU A 28 -10.27 -8.11 -3.90
N GLN A 29 -11.00 -7.01 -4.06
CA GLN A 29 -12.34 -7.02 -4.67
C GLN A 29 -12.30 -7.47 -6.14
N LEU A 30 -11.30 -7.03 -6.90
CA LEU A 30 -11.13 -7.44 -8.30
C LEU A 30 -10.82 -8.94 -8.40
N ALA A 31 -9.93 -9.46 -7.56
CA ALA A 31 -9.58 -10.88 -7.53
C ALA A 31 -10.80 -11.77 -7.27
N ALA A 32 -11.67 -11.35 -6.33
CA ALA A 32 -12.88 -12.07 -5.97
C ALA A 32 -13.91 -12.14 -7.12
N GLN A 33 -13.91 -11.14 -8.01
CA GLN A 33 -14.84 -11.04 -9.14
C GLN A 33 -14.27 -11.59 -10.45
N THR A 34 -12.96 -11.82 -10.51
CA THR A 34 -12.27 -12.27 -11.73
C THR A 34 -12.45 -13.77 -11.92
N THR A 35 -12.97 -14.18 -13.07
CA THR A 35 -13.16 -15.60 -13.45
C THR A 35 -12.15 -16.08 -14.49
N ASP A 36 -11.53 -15.17 -15.23
CA ASP A 36 -10.46 -15.48 -16.17
C ASP A 36 -9.17 -15.84 -15.40
N PRO A 37 -8.60 -17.05 -15.59
CA PRO A 37 -7.39 -17.48 -14.88
C PRO A 37 -6.17 -16.59 -15.13
N ALA A 38 -5.97 -16.11 -16.36
CA ALA A 38 -4.80 -15.28 -16.69
C ALA A 38 -4.91 -13.90 -16.03
N VAL A 39 -6.12 -13.34 -15.99
CA VAL A 39 -6.36 -12.08 -15.26
C VAL A 39 -6.20 -12.30 -13.76
N ARG A 40 -6.66 -13.44 -13.22
CA ARG A 40 -6.52 -13.76 -11.80
C ARG A 40 -5.05 -13.82 -11.38
N ASP A 41 -4.20 -14.51 -12.14
CA ASP A 41 -2.76 -14.60 -11.85
C ASP A 41 -2.09 -13.21 -11.81
N MET A 42 -2.46 -12.34 -12.75
CA MET A 42 -1.97 -10.96 -12.78
C MET A 42 -2.44 -10.15 -11.57
N VAL A 43 -3.71 -10.26 -11.19
CA VAL A 43 -4.26 -9.57 -10.02
C VAL A 43 -3.64 -10.10 -8.73
N GLU A 44 -3.38 -11.41 -8.61
CA GLU A 44 -2.68 -11.99 -7.47
C GLU A 44 -1.23 -11.50 -7.34
N HIS A 45 -0.54 -11.25 -8.47
CA HIS A 45 0.76 -10.61 -8.45
C HIS A 45 0.68 -9.19 -7.89
N LEU A 46 -0.27 -8.39 -8.37
CA LEU A 46 -0.51 -7.04 -7.87
C LEU A 46 -0.86 -7.03 -6.38
N LEU A 47 -1.66 -7.99 -5.90
CA LEU A 47 -1.97 -8.14 -4.49
C LEU A 47 -0.74 -8.36 -3.62
N ARG A 48 0.20 -9.20 -4.07
CA ARG A 48 1.46 -9.43 -3.33
C ARG A 48 2.30 -8.16 -3.27
N ASP A 49 2.39 -7.42 -4.37
CA ASP A 49 3.13 -6.16 -4.41
C ASP A 49 2.49 -5.12 -3.47
N LYS A 50 1.16 -4.97 -3.50
CA LYS A 50 0.44 -4.04 -2.63
C LYS A 50 0.58 -4.37 -1.15
N ARG A 51 0.53 -5.64 -0.77
CA ARG A 51 0.82 -6.06 0.62
C ARG A 51 2.24 -5.67 1.04
N ARG A 52 3.23 -5.91 0.18
CA ARG A 52 4.61 -5.48 0.45
C ARG A 52 4.72 -3.96 0.59
N HIS A 53 4.01 -3.19 -0.24
CA HIS A 53 4.03 -1.72 -0.16
C HIS A 53 3.43 -1.19 1.14
N VAL A 54 2.33 -1.79 1.61
CA VAL A 54 1.74 -1.50 2.93
C VAL A 54 2.77 -1.74 4.03
N GLU A 55 3.37 -2.95 4.08
CA GLU A 55 4.37 -3.30 5.10
C GLU A 55 5.59 -2.35 5.07
N LEU A 56 6.08 -1.98 3.88
CA LEU A 56 7.21 -1.05 3.75
C LEU A 56 6.84 0.36 4.22
N THR A 57 5.62 0.81 3.93
CA THR A 57 5.17 2.15 4.34
C THR A 57 4.93 2.23 5.85
N GLU A 58 4.42 1.16 6.46
CA GLU A 58 4.33 1.04 7.93
C GLU A 58 5.71 1.15 8.57
N ARG A 59 6.72 0.44 8.05
CA ARG A 59 8.11 0.56 8.53
C ARG A 59 8.69 1.96 8.35
N LEU A 60 8.34 2.65 7.26
CA LEU A 60 8.76 4.04 7.05
C LEU A 60 8.14 4.96 8.11
N LEU A 61 6.89 4.71 8.50
CA LEU A 61 6.21 5.44 9.58
C LEU A 61 6.88 5.19 10.93
N GLU A 62 7.22 3.94 11.26
CA GLU A 62 7.95 3.59 12.49
C GLU A 62 9.31 4.31 12.60
N ILE A 63 9.99 4.56 11.48
CA ILE A 63 11.29 5.27 11.45
C ILE A 63 11.12 6.77 11.72
N VAL A 64 9.97 7.35 11.37
CA VAL A 64 9.70 8.80 11.49
C VAL A 64 8.75 9.15 12.63
N GLU A 65 8.28 8.17 13.40
CA GLU A 65 7.58 8.36 14.68
C GLU A 65 8.51 8.92 15.75
#